data_AF-A0A800JGF9-F1
#
_entry.id   AF-A0A800JGF9-F1
#
_cell.length_a   1.000
_cell.length_b   1.000
_cell.length_c   1.000
_cell.angle_alpha   90.00
_cell.angle_beta   90.00
_cell.angle_gamma   90.00
#
_symmetry.space_group_name_H-M   'P 1'
#
loop_
_entity.id
_entity.type
_entity.pdbx_description
1 polymer ?
#
loop_
_entity_poly.entity_id
_entity_poly.type
_entity_poly.pdbx_seq_one_letter_code
_entity_poly.pdbx_strand_id
1 'polypeptide(L)'
;MGVIGLGYVGIPLSLGFAGKGIRVIGFDIDEGKIASLSEGKSYLEHIPSDHIAKHVRGGSLQPTSNFKKISEVDAVILCVPTPLNAHLEPDLSYVEATLTQIVPYLKNGQIISLESTTYPGTTTEIVQPIIESNGLVVGESLSLVYSPEREDPGNESFSSTSIPKILGGVTKKCVEEGYALYSSVFPDVIKVSSTAVAEFTKLLENIYRSVNIGLVNEMKIIASKMGVDIWEVIDAAKTKPFGFKAFYPGPGLGGHCIPIDPFYLTWKAKEYGVNTKFIELAGEINRSMPEYVVSLAMQALNRKMKSINGSKILIIGLAYKANVDDMRESPAFYLMDSLKSEGAELSYYDPHIPKIPTTREHKEWTGLKSISWEKETISQFDCVIITTAHDKVSFSDLAGWSD
;
A
#
# COMPACT_ATOMS: atom_id res chain seq x y z
N MET A 1 -9.53 -11.06 -20.94
CA MET A 1 -9.20 -11.11 -19.51
C MET A 1 -10.11 -10.16 -18.74
N GLY A 2 -10.53 -10.52 -17.54
CA GLY A 2 -11.26 -9.69 -16.60
C GLY A 2 -10.38 -9.30 -15.41
N VAL A 3 -10.47 -8.05 -14.94
CA VAL A 3 -9.79 -7.60 -13.72
C VAL A 3 -10.82 -6.97 -12.80
N ILE A 4 -10.96 -7.47 -11.58
CA ILE A 4 -11.93 -7.01 -10.60
C ILE A 4 -11.25 -6.17 -9.53
N GLY A 5 -11.77 -4.98 -9.26
CA GLY A 5 -11.18 -3.98 -8.38
C GLY A 5 -10.24 -3.08 -9.17
N LEU A 6 -10.76 -1.97 -9.70
CA LEU A 6 -10.02 -1.06 -10.55
C LEU A 6 -9.27 0.00 -9.75
N GLY A 7 -8.58 -0.40 -8.68
CA GLY A 7 -7.78 0.47 -7.83
C GLY A 7 -6.30 0.54 -8.21
N TYR A 8 -5.47 0.80 -7.21
CA TYR A 8 -4.00 0.87 -7.32
C TYR A 8 -3.36 -0.36 -7.95
N VAL A 9 -3.92 -1.56 -7.75
CA VAL A 9 -3.39 -2.81 -8.32
C VAL A 9 -4.05 -3.14 -9.67
N GLY A 10 -5.38 -3.07 -9.72
CA GLY A 10 -6.12 -3.53 -10.90
C GLY A 10 -5.95 -2.65 -12.13
N ILE A 11 -5.78 -1.32 -11.99
CA ILE A 11 -5.56 -0.45 -13.17
C ILE A 11 -4.20 -0.74 -13.82
N PRO A 12 -3.06 -0.71 -13.10
CA PRO A 12 -1.75 -1.04 -13.70
C PRO A 12 -1.73 -2.43 -14.36
N LEU A 13 -2.31 -3.45 -13.72
CA LEU A 13 -2.44 -4.78 -14.34
C LEU A 13 -3.26 -4.72 -15.63
N SER A 14 -4.43 -4.09 -15.60
CA SER A 14 -5.28 -3.92 -16.78
C SER A 14 -4.54 -3.26 -17.93
N LEU A 15 -3.78 -2.19 -17.66
CA LEU A 15 -2.97 -1.49 -18.65
C LEU A 15 -1.79 -2.34 -19.14
N GLY A 16 -1.14 -3.10 -18.27
CA GLY A 16 -0.06 -4.01 -18.62
C GLY A 16 -0.49 -5.07 -19.64
N PHE A 17 -1.63 -5.72 -19.40
CA PHE A 17 -2.21 -6.70 -20.32
C PHE A 17 -2.74 -6.04 -21.61
N ALA A 18 -3.45 -4.91 -21.50
CA ALA A 18 -3.92 -4.16 -22.67
C ALA A 18 -2.77 -3.68 -23.56
N GLY A 19 -1.64 -3.29 -22.96
CA GLY A 19 -0.39 -2.93 -23.63
C GLY A 19 0.23 -4.05 -24.46
N LYS A 20 -0.07 -5.32 -24.12
CA LYS A 20 0.33 -6.51 -24.88
C LYS A 20 -0.71 -6.96 -25.91
N GLY A 21 -1.76 -6.16 -26.13
CA GLY A 21 -2.83 -6.46 -27.09
C GLY A 21 -3.91 -7.41 -26.56
N ILE A 22 -3.87 -7.74 -25.25
CA ILE A 22 -4.89 -8.58 -24.63
C ILE A 22 -6.10 -7.71 -24.30
N ARG A 23 -7.29 -8.14 -24.72
CA ARG A 23 -8.54 -7.43 -24.39
C ARG A 23 -8.86 -7.57 -22.91
N VAL A 24 -9.04 -6.44 -22.23
CA VAL A 24 -9.33 -6.37 -20.80
C VAL A 24 -10.71 -5.78 -20.56
N ILE A 25 -11.52 -6.49 -19.77
CA ILE A 25 -12.73 -5.94 -19.17
C ILE A 25 -12.42 -5.65 -17.70
N GLY A 26 -12.50 -4.38 -17.32
CA GLY A 26 -12.27 -3.94 -15.95
C GLY A 26 -13.58 -3.88 -15.17
N PHE A 27 -13.63 -4.47 -13.98
CA PHE A 27 -14.83 -4.53 -13.14
C PHE A 27 -14.63 -3.79 -11.84
N ASP A 28 -15.57 -2.91 -11.48
CA ASP A 28 -15.64 -2.29 -10.16
C ASP A 28 -17.10 -2.11 -9.74
N ILE A 29 -17.36 -1.96 -8.44
CA ILE A 29 -18.71 -1.65 -7.91
C ILE A 29 -18.96 -0.15 -7.87
N ASP A 30 -17.89 0.66 -7.90
CA ASP A 30 -17.96 2.11 -7.87
C ASP A 30 -18.20 2.67 -9.29
N GLU A 31 -19.45 3.06 -9.55
CA GLU A 31 -19.88 3.68 -10.81
C GLU A 31 -19.12 4.98 -11.12
N GLY A 32 -18.65 5.70 -10.11
CA GLY A 32 -17.86 6.93 -10.30
C GLY A 32 -16.49 6.63 -10.91
N LYS A 33 -15.81 5.58 -10.43
CA LYS A 33 -14.55 5.10 -11.02
C LYS A 33 -14.76 4.64 -12.45
N ILE A 34 -15.82 3.87 -12.70
CA ILE A 34 -16.15 3.35 -14.04
C ILE A 34 -16.40 4.50 -15.01
N ALA A 35 -17.19 5.51 -14.62
CA ALA A 35 -17.47 6.67 -15.45
C ALA A 35 -16.18 7.43 -15.80
N SER A 36 -15.33 7.72 -14.81
CA SER A 36 -14.04 8.39 -15.01
C SER A 36 -13.15 7.62 -15.98
N LEU A 37 -12.95 6.32 -15.75
CA LEU A 37 -12.11 5.47 -16.59
C LEU A 37 -12.67 5.32 -18.02
N SER A 38 -14.00 5.23 -18.16
CA SER A 38 -14.66 5.13 -19.47
C SER A 38 -14.48 6.39 -20.33
N GLU A 39 -14.31 7.55 -19.69
CA GLU A 39 -13.93 8.81 -20.36
C GLU A 39 -12.41 8.91 -20.63
N GLY A 40 -11.63 7.88 -20.28
CA GLY A 40 -10.18 7.89 -20.41
C GLY A 40 -9.48 8.73 -19.35
N LYS A 41 -10.14 9.06 -18.23
CA LYS A 41 -9.58 9.86 -17.15
C LYS A 41 -9.11 8.95 -16.01
N SER A 42 -7.91 9.22 -15.51
CA SER A 42 -7.45 8.62 -14.26
C SER A 42 -8.00 9.40 -13.07
N TYR A 43 -8.36 8.66 -12.02
CA TYR A 43 -8.64 9.24 -10.70
C TYR A 43 -7.47 9.01 -9.72
N LEU A 44 -6.37 8.42 -10.19
CA LEU A 44 -5.13 8.20 -9.45
C LEU A 44 -4.03 9.06 -10.09
N GLU A 45 -3.38 9.95 -9.33
CA GLU A 45 -2.43 10.94 -9.87
C GLU A 45 -1.24 10.29 -10.59
N HIS A 46 -0.72 9.20 -10.02
CA HIS A 46 0.43 8.46 -10.55
C HIS A 46 0.13 7.66 -11.83
N ILE A 47 -1.13 7.57 -12.27
CA ILE A 47 -1.50 6.93 -13.53
C ILE A 47 -1.93 8.01 -14.53
N PRO A 48 -1.14 8.31 -15.57
CA PRO A 48 -1.49 9.35 -16.54
C PRO A 48 -2.79 9.04 -17.29
N SER A 49 -3.70 10.01 -17.35
CA SER A 49 -4.97 9.87 -18.07
C SER A 49 -4.77 9.50 -19.56
N ASP A 50 -3.73 10.05 -20.20
CA ASP A 50 -3.42 9.73 -21.60
C ASP A 50 -3.17 8.23 -21.84
N HIS A 51 -2.57 7.55 -20.84
CA HIS A 51 -2.32 6.12 -20.92
C HIS A 51 -3.63 5.32 -20.88
N ILE A 52 -4.57 5.69 -20.00
CA ILE A 52 -5.90 5.08 -19.91
C ILE A 52 -6.70 5.37 -21.18
N ALA A 53 -6.75 6.64 -21.61
CA ALA A 53 -7.48 7.09 -22.78
C ALA A 53 -7.03 6.37 -24.07
N LYS A 54 -5.73 6.06 -24.21
CA LYS A 54 -5.21 5.24 -25.31
C LYS A 54 -5.90 3.87 -25.36
N HIS A 55 -5.96 3.16 -24.24
CA HIS A 55 -6.48 1.80 -24.19
C HIS A 55 -8.00 1.71 -24.29
N VAL A 56 -8.71 2.70 -23.72
CA VAL A 56 -10.17 2.80 -23.79
C VAL A 56 -10.63 3.16 -25.20
N ARG A 57 -10.05 4.20 -25.82
CA ARG A 57 -10.39 4.57 -27.21
C ARG A 57 -10.00 3.48 -28.21
N GLY A 58 -8.92 2.76 -27.95
CA GLY A 58 -8.50 1.60 -28.75
C GLY A 58 -9.35 0.35 -28.53
N GLY A 59 -10.31 0.34 -27.60
CA GLY A 59 -11.17 -0.81 -27.29
C GLY A 59 -10.47 -1.97 -26.57
N SER A 60 -9.20 -1.80 -26.18
CA SER A 60 -8.42 -2.81 -25.46
C SER A 60 -8.71 -2.87 -23.96
N LEU A 61 -9.26 -1.78 -23.39
CA LEU A 61 -9.73 -1.71 -22.00
C LEU A 61 -11.20 -1.27 -21.98
N GLN A 62 -12.06 -2.03 -21.31
CA GLN A 62 -13.48 -1.72 -21.13
C GLN A 62 -13.86 -1.76 -19.63
N PRO A 63 -13.95 -0.62 -18.94
CA PRO A 63 -14.48 -0.54 -17.59
C PRO A 63 -15.99 -0.82 -17.55
N THR A 64 -16.49 -1.50 -16.51
CA THR A 64 -17.92 -1.81 -16.34
C THR A 64 -18.26 -2.22 -14.90
N SER A 65 -19.50 -2.01 -14.48
CA SER A 65 -20.09 -2.61 -13.27
C SER A 65 -20.90 -3.88 -13.57
N ASN A 66 -20.98 -4.30 -14.83
CA ASN A 66 -21.76 -5.46 -15.23
C ASN A 66 -20.95 -6.76 -15.14
N PHE A 67 -20.95 -7.38 -13.96
CA PHE A 67 -20.26 -8.64 -13.68
C PHE A 67 -20.74 -9.85 -14.50
N LYS A 68 -21.87 -9.78 -15.21
CA LYS A 68 -22.30 -10.84 -16.14
C LYS A 68 -21.29 -11.10 -17.26
N LYS A 69 -20.52 -10.07 -17.62
CA LYS A 69 -19.46 -10.15 -18.64
C LYS A 69 -18.26 -11.01 -18.22
N ILE A 70 -18.21 -11.50 -16.98
CA ILE A 70 -17.24 -12.51 -16.56
C ILE A 70 -17.32 -13.76 -17.45
N SER A 71 -18.51 -14.09 -17.96
CA SER A 71 -18.69 -15.18 -18.93
C SER A 71 -17.97 -14.96 -20.27
N GLU A 72 -17.60 -13.72 -20.61
CA GLU A 72 -16.93 -13.36 -21.87
C GLU A 72 -15.41 -13.53 -21.81
N VAL A 73 -14.80 -13.68 -20.62
CA VAL A 73 -13.34 -13.69 -20.46
C VAL A 73 -12.78 -15.08 -20.18
N ASP A 74 -11.51 -15.31 -20.53
CA ASP A 74 -10.80 -16.58 -20.30
C ASP A 74 -10.07 -16.62 -18.95
N ALA A 75 -9.76 -15.45 -18.38
CA ALA A 75 -9.12 -15.32 -17.08
C ALA A 75 -9.74 -14.16 -16.30
N VAL A 76 -9.88 -14.31 -14.98
CA VAL A 76 -10.37 -13.30 -14.04
C VAL A 76 -9.32 -13.10 -12.95
N ILE A 77 -8.90 -11.85 -12.76
CA ILE A 77 -7.93 -11.45 -11.73
C ILE A 77 -8.67 -10.66 -10.65
N LEU A 78 -8.52 -11.06 -9.39
CA LEU A 78 -9.16 -10.44 -8.23
C LEU A 78 -8.18 -9.51 -7.51
N CYS A 79 -8.43 -8.21 -7.59
CA CYS A 79 -7.65 -7.12 -7.00
C CYS A 79 -8.51 -6.28 -6.03
N VAL A 80 -9.31 -6.96 -5.20
CA VAL A 80 -10.24 -6.32 -4.27
C VAL A 80 -9.60 -6.01 -2.92
N PRO A 81 -10.13 -5.05 -2.14
CA PRO A 81 -9.57 -4.71 -0.84
C PRO A 81 -9.60 -5.89 0.15
N THR A 82 -8.59 -5.95 1.00
CA THR A 82 -8.46 -6.86 2.15
C THR A 82 -8.01 -6.03 3.34
N PRO A 83 -8.92 -5.28 4.01
CA PRO A 83 -8.57 -4.47 5.16
C PRO A 83 -8.49 -5.30 6.45
N LEU A 84 -8.05 -4.67 7.54
CA LEU A 84 -8.27 -5.20 8.90
C LEU A 84 -9.55 -4.61 9.50
N ASN A 85 -10.20 -5.38 10.38
CA ASN A 85 -11.27 -4.87 11.23
C ASN A 85 -10.71 -4.07 12.43
N ALA A 86 -11.60 -3.55 13.28
CA ALA A 86 -11.23 -2.78 14.47
C ALA A 86 -10.39 -3.57 15.51
N HIS A 87 -10.35 -4.89 15.40
CA HIS A 87 -9.57 -5.79 16.25
C HIS A 87 -8.26 -6.25 15.59
N LEU A 88 -7.86 -5.63 14.47
CA LEU A 88 -6.69 -6.00 13.68
C LEU A 88 -6.75 -7.42 13.11
N GLU A 89 -7.95 -7.90 12.81
CA GLU A 89 -8.17 -9.20 12.18
C GLU A 89 -8.45 -9.01 10.68
N PRO A 90 -7.95 -9.91 9.81
CA PRO A 90 -8.23 -9.88 8.38
C PRO A 90 -9.73 -9.88 8.06
N ASP A 91 -10.18 -8.91 7.27
CA ASP A 91 -11.54 -8.85 6.73
C ASP A 91 -11.56 -9.32 5.27
N LEU A 92 -12.03 -10.55 5.04
CA LEU A 92 -12.15 -11.16 3.72
C LEU A 92 -13.54 -10.95 3.09
N SER A 93 -14.45 -10.20 3.72
CA SER A 93 -15.82 -10.00 3.24
C SER A 93 -15.88 -9.48 1.80
N TYR A 94 -14.94 -8.61 1.41
CA TYR A 94 -14.83 -8.09 0.03
C TYR A 94 -14.47 -9.18 -0.99
N VAL A 95 -13.56 -10.10 -0.64
CA VAL A 95 -13.18 -11.24 -1.49
C VAL A 95 -14.35 -12.21 -1.62
N GLU A 96 -14.97 -12.57 -0.49
CA GLU A 96 -16.12 -13.49 -0.46
C GLU A 96 -17.33 -12.94 -1.21
N ALA A 97 -17.67 -11.65 -1.01
CA ALA A 97 -18.76 -10.99 -1.71
C ALA A 97 -18.51 -10.93 -3.22
N THR A 98 -17.28 -10.61 -3.63
CA THR A 98 -16.88 -10.59 -5.04
C THR A 98 -17.00 -11.97 -5.66
N LEU A 99 -16.48 -13.01 -5.00
CA LEU A 99 -16.57 -14.38 -5.48
C LEU A 99 -18.03 -14.82 -5.61
N THR A 100 -18.84 -14.60 -4.58
CA THR A 100 -20.28 -14.92 -4.58
C THR A 100 -21.01 -14.26 -5.75
N GLN A 101 -20.63 -13.02 -6.09
CA GLN A 101 -21.21 -12.28 -7.22
C GLN A 101 -20.82 -12.86 -8.59
N ILE A 102 -19.59 -13.35 -8.75
CA ILE A 102 -19.09 -13.82 -10.05
C ILE A 102 -19.28 -15.31 -10.32
N VAL A 103 -19.41 -16.12 -9.26
CA VAL A 103 -19.57 -17.58 -9.34
C VAL A 103 -20.66 -18.01 -10.35
N PRO A 104 -21.85 -17.39 -10.40
CA PRO A 104 -22.88 -17.75 -11.38
C PRO A 104 -22.50 -17.52 -12.86
N TYR A 105 -21.44 -16.75 -13.12
CA TYR A 105 -20.96 -16.41 -14.46
C TYR A 105 -19.65 -17.10 -14.82
N LEU A 106 -19.08 -17.89 -13.90
CA LEU A 106 -17.90 -18.70 -14.16
C LEU A 106 -18.22 -19.84 -15.14
N LYS A 107 -17.26 -20.15 -16.01
CA LYS A 107 -17.38 -21.21 -17.02
C LYS A 107 -16.16 -22.12 -17.01
N ASN A 108 -16.35 -23.33 -17.55
CA ASN A 108 -15.27 -24.28 -17.74
C ASN A 108 -14.13 -23.68 -18.60
N GLY A 109 -12.90 -23.99 -18.23
CA GLY A 109 -11.67 -23.54 -18.90
C GLY A 109 -11.17 -22.17 -18.46
N GLN A 110 -11.82 -21.50 -17.50
CA GLN A 110 -11.34 -20.23 -16.99
C GLN A 110 -10.14 -20.38 -16.04
N ILE A 111 -9.36 -19.30 -15.94
CA ILE A 111 -8.33 -19.10 -14.92
C ILE A 111 -8.82 -18.03 -13.93
N ILE A 112 -8.81 -18.33 -12.64
CA ILE A 112 -9.05 -17.37 -11.57
C ILE A 112 -7.73 -17.13 -10.83
N SER A 113 -7.37 -15.86 -10.67
CA SER A 113 -6.19 -15.46 -9.91
C SER A 113 -6.59 -14.54 -8.77
N LEU A 114 -6.17 -14.88 -7.55
CA LEU A 114 -6.21 -13.96 -6.42
C LEU A 114 -4.90 -13.16 -6.37
N GLU A 115 -4.99 -11.83 -6.48
CA GLU A 115 -3.86 -10.90 -6.32
C GLU A 115 -3.91 -10.14 -4.98
N SER A 116 -5.11 -9.98 -4.41
CA SER A 116 -5.30 -9.34 -3.12
C SER A 116 -4.45 -9.99 -2.04
N THR A 117 -3.68 -9.19 -1.30
CA THR A 117 -2.84 -9.69 -0.21
C THR A 117 -3.71 -10.41 0.83
N THR A 118 -3.26 -11.59 1.24
CA THR A 118 -3.97 -12.39 2.24
C THR A 118 -3.01 -13.31 3.01
N TYR A 119 -3.55 -14.14 3.90
CA TYR A 119 -2.78 -15.13 4.67
C TYR A 119 -2.67 -16.49 3.96
N PRO A 120 -1.61 -17.27 4.26
CA PRO A 120 -1.46 -18.63 3.77
C PRO A 120 -2.69 -19.48 4.08
N GLY A 121 -3.28 -20.05 3.04
CA GLY A 121 -4.47 -20.88 3.11
C GLY A 121 -5.72 -20.22 2.52
N THR A 122 -5.79 -18.89 2.39
CA THR A 122 -7.02 -18.22 1.89
C THR A 122 -7.48 -18.74 0.54
N THR A 123 -6.57 -18.95 -0.42
CA THR A 123 -6.94 -19.43 -1.76
C THR A 123 -7.58 -20.82 -1.72
N THR A 124 -7.10 -21.72 -0.86
CA THR A 124 -7.60 -23.10 -0.76
C THR A 124 -8.74 -23.28 0.24
N GLU A 125 -8.75 -22.50 1.33
CA GLU A 125 -9.70 -22.62 2.44
C GLU A 125 -10.95 -21.76 2.23
N ILE A 126 -10.85 -20.66 1.47
CA ILE A 126 -11.94 -19.70 1.25
C ILE A 126 -12.33 -19.63 -0.23
N VAL A 127 -11.37 -19.33 -1.11
CA VAL A 127 -11.67 -19.06 -2.53
C VAL A 127 -12.13 -20.33 -3.26
N GLN A 128 -11.38 -21.42 -3.11
CA GLN A 128 -11.70 -22.69 -3.76
C GLN A 128 -13.11 -23.21 -3.40
N PRO A 129 -13.51 -23.33 -2.12
CA PRO A 129 -14.86 -23.80 -1.77
C PRO A 129 -15.99 -22.94 -2.37
N ILE A 130 -15.81 -21.62 -2.43
CA ILE A 130 -16.82 -20.72 -3.02
C ILE A 130 -16.95 -20.98 -4.53
N ILE A 131 -15.84 -21.17 -5.24
CA ILE A 131 -15.87 -21.52 -6.67
C ILE A 131 -16.51 -22.88 -6.90
N GLU A 132 -16.16 -23.89 -6.10
CA GLU A 132 -16.66 -25.26 -6.26
C GLU A 132 -18.14 -25.42 -5.86
N SER A 133 -18.71 -24.45 -5.14
CA SER A 133 -20.14 -24.41 -4.79
C SER A 133 -21.08 -24.41 -6.00
N ASN A 134 -20.59 -24.01 -7.18
CA ASN A 134 -21.34 -24.01 -8.45
C ASN A 134 -21.03 -25.23 -9.33
N GLY A 135 -20.47 -26.30 -8.76
CA GLY A 135 -20.19 -27.56 -9.47
C GLY A 135 -18.97 -27.53 -10.39
N LEU A 136 -18.20 -26.44 -10.38
CA LEU A 136 -16.87 -26.40 -10.98
C LEU A 136 -15.87 -27.17 -10.08
N VAL A 137 -14.80 -27.69 -10.67
CA VAL A 137 -13.78 -28.45 -9.95
C VAL A 137 -12.42 -27.82 -10.23
N VAL A 138 -11.77 -27.29 -9.20
CA VAL A 138 -10.48 -26.60 -9.33
C VAL A 138 -9.39 -27.61 -9.75
N GLY A 139 -8.60 -27.24 -10.76
CA GLY A 139 -7.58 -28.10 -11.35
C GLY A 139 -8.11 -29.07 -12.41
N GLU A 140 -9.43 -29.17 -12.59
CA GLU A 140 -10.06 -29.97 -13.64
C GLU A 140 -10.78 -29.07 -14.63
N SER A 141 -11.88 -28.45 -14.19
CA SER A 141 -12.75 -27.63 -15.04
C SER A 141 -12.39 -26.14 -14.99
N LEU A 142 -11.63 -25.69 -14.00
CA LEU A 142 -11.18 -24.30 -13.83
C LEU A 142 -9.82 -24.27 -13.13
N SER A 143 -8.94 -23.35 -13.51
CA SER A 143 -7.64 -23.17 -12.84
C SER A 143 -7.71 -22.07 -11.79
N LEU A 144 -7.18 -22.34 -10.60
CA LEU A 144 -7.08 -21.38 -9.51
C LEU A 144 -5.62 -21.17 -9.12
N VAL A 145 -5.20 -19.91 -9.14
CA VAL A 145 -3.86 -19.47 -8.80
C VAL A 145 -3.87 -18.30 -7.82
N TYR A 146 -2.76 -18.11 -7.13
CA TYR A 146 -2.45 -16.93 -6.37
C TYR A 146 -1.17 -16.32 -6.92
N SER A 147 -1.20 -15.02 -7.13
CA SER A 147 -0.05 -14.26 -7.59
C SER A 147 -0.12 -12.88 -6.93
N PRO A 148 0.75 -12.56 -5.95
CA PRO A 148 0.65 -11.29 -5.25
C PRO A 148 1.16 -10.11 -6.09
N GLU A 149 0.59 -8.93 -5.86
CA GLU A 149 1.19 -7.66 -6.27
C GLU A 149 2.43 -7.35 -5.42
N ARG A 150 3.48 -6.81 -6.02
CA ARG A 150 4.78 -6.51 -5.40
C ARG A 150 5.29 -5.10 -5.71
N GLU A 151 4.47 -4.26 -6.32
CA GLU A 151 4.77 -2.87 -6.66
C GLU A 151 5.21 -2.05 -5.44
N ASP A 152 6.19 -1.18 -5.66
CA ASP A 152 6.64 -0.15 -4.73
C ASP A 152 6.18 1.22 -5.27
N PRO A 153 5.13 1.84 -4.69
CA PRO A 153 4.57 3.08 -5.22
C PRO A 153 5.61 4.20 -5.34
N GLY A 154 5.61 4.91 -6.47
CA GLY A 154 6.55 6.01 -6.73
C GLY A 154 7.98 5.57 -7.06
N ASN A 155 8.23 4.29 -7.33
CA ASN A 155 9.55 3.80 -7.72
C ASN A 155 9.80 4.00 -9.22
N GLU A 156 10.69 4.94 -9.58
CA GLU A 156 11.01 5.23 -10.98
C GLU A 156 11.83 4.12 -11.66
N SER A 157 12.54 3.28 -10.89
CA SER A 157 13.42 2.24 -11.42
C SER A 157 12.68 0.96 -11.83
N PHE A 158 11.46 0.76 -11.32
CA PHE A 158 10.68 -0.45 -11.57
C PHE A 158 9.23 -0.10 -11.90
N SER A 159 8.78 -0.48 -13.09
CA SER A 159 7.35 -0.52 -13.40
C SER A 159 6.71 -1.76 -12.78
N SER A 160 5.39 -1.72 -12.53
CA SER A 160 4.60 -2.87 -12.04
C SER A 160 4.86 -4.15 -12.85
N THR A 161 5.09 -4.05 -14.16
CA THR A 161 5.35 -5.19 -15.06
C THR A 161 6.81 -5.64 -15.15
N SER A 162 7.75 -4.90 -14.58
CA SER A 162 9.19 -5.22 -14.59
C SER A 162 9.62 -6.09 -13.40
N ILE A 163 8.82 -6.09 -12.33
CA ILE A 163 9.11 -6.84 -11.11
C ILE A 163 8.80 -8.32 -11.35
N PRO A 164 9.68 -9.27 -10.97
CA PRO A 164 9.39 -10.69 -11.09
C PRO A 164 8.09 -11.04 -10.38
N LYS A 165 7.19 -11.75 -11.07
CA LYS A 165 5.90 -12.14 -10.52
C LYS A 165 6.00 -13.49 -9.83
N ILE A 166 5.46 -13.63 -8.63
CA ILE A 166 5.38 -14.93 -7.95
C ILE A 166 4.08 -15.60 -8.37
N LEU A 167 4.12 -16.90 -8.65
CA LEU A 167 2.94 -17.67 -9.06
C LEU A 167 2.85 -19.00 -8.32
N GLY A 168 1.80 -19.17 -7.54
CA GLY A 168 1.40 -20.46 -6.95
C GLY A 168 0.06 -20.92 -7.49
N GLY A 169 -0.10 -22.21 -7.75
CA GLY A 169 -1.37 -22.79 -8.20
C GLY A 169 -1.81 -23.93 -7.29
N VAL A 170 -3.13 -24.18 -7.24
CA VAL A 170 -3.70 -25.29 -6.43
C VAL A 170 -3.24 -26.65 -6.95
N THR A 171 -3.04 -26.77 -8.26
CA THR A 171 -2.48 -27.96 -8.92
C THR A 171 -1.36 -27.57 -9.87
N LYS A 172 -0.59 -28.56 -10.35
CA LYS A 172 0.41 -28.34 -11.41
C LYS A 172 -0.20 -27.77 -12.68
N LYS A 173 -1.42 -28.20 -13.05
CA LYS A 173 -2.14 -27.65 -14.20
C LYS A 173 -2.45 -26.16 -13.99
N CYS A 174 -2.93 -25.78 -12.81
CA CYS A 174 -3.18 -24.38 -12.47
C CYS A 174 -1.91 -23.53 -12.61
N VAL A 175 -0.76 -24.05 -12.15
CA VAL A 175 0.53 -23.36 -12.28
C VAL A 175 0.91 -23.13 -13.74
N GLU A 176 0.76 -24.13 -14.62
CA GLU A 176 1.12 -23.96 -16.03
C GLU A 176 0.17 -22.99 -16.76
N GLU A 177 -1.14 -23.04 -16.46
CA GLU A 177 -2.12 -22.10 -17.04
C GLU A 177 -1.92 -20.67 -16.52
N GLY A 178 -1.68 -20.51 -15.22
CA GLY A 178 -1.32 -19.21 -14.63
C GLY A 178 -0.01 -18.67 -15.20
N TYR A 179 0.96 -19.53 -15.48
CA TYR A 179 2.24 -19.13 -16.08
C TYR A 179 2.02 -18.61 -17.50
N ALA A 180 1.19 -19.29 -18.30
CA ALA A 180 0.82 -18.83 -19.63
C ALA A 180 0.11 -17.46 -19.59
N LEU A 181 -0.75 -17.23 -18.59
CA LEU A 181 -1.39 -15.93 -18.38
C LEU A 181 -0.34 -14.85 -18.09
N TYR A 182 0.46 -15.00 -17.04
CA TYR A 182 1.32 -13.91 -16.56
C TYR A 182 2.59 -13.69 -17.41
N SER A 183 3.16 -14.74 -18.00
CA SER A 183 4.34 -14.61 -18.87
C SER A 183 4.08 -13.79 -20.14
N SER A 184 2.81 -13.52 -20.48
CA SER A 184 2.45 -12.61 -21.58
C SER A 184 2.81 -11.14 -21.29
N VAL A 185 2.86 -10.76 -20.01
CA VAL A 185 3.10 -9.37 -19.56
C VAL A 185 4.40 -9.26 -18.78
N PHE A 186 4.67 -10.20 -17.88
CA PHE A 186 5.78 -10.18 -16.95
C PHE A 186 6.96 -10.97 -17.54
N PRO A 187 8.14 -10.34 -17.71
CA PRO A 187 9.32 -11.03 -18.25
C PRO A 187 9.76 -12.23 -17.39
N ASP A 188 9.67 -12.08 -16.08
CA ASP A 188 10.06 -13.09 -15.10
C ASP A 188 8.86 -13.52 -14.26
N VAL A 189 8.47 -14.79 -14.36
CA VAL A 189 7.42 -15.41 -13.53
C VAL A 189 8.02 -16.59 -12.76
N ILE A 190 8.08 -16.46 -11.45
CA ILE A 190 8.66 -17.42 -10.52
C ILE A 190 7.57 -18.36 -10.03
N LYS A 191 7.55 -19.59 -10.56
CA LYS A 191 6.65 -20.65 -10.14
C LYS A 191 7.05 -21.19 -8.76
N VAL A 192 6.10 -21.26 -7.84
CA VAL A 192 6.27 -21.89 -6.52
C VAL A 192 5.36 -23.12 -6.37
N SER A 193 5.59 -23.91 -5.34
CA SER A 193 4.97 -25.23 -5.18
C SER A 193 3.48 -25.21 -4.82
N SER A 194 2.97 -24.10 -4.28
CA SER A 194 1.55 -23.97 -3.91
C SER A 194 1.14 -22.49 -3.80
N THR A 195 -0.17 -22.25 -3.79
CA THR A 195 -0.76 -20.94 -3.47
C THR A 195 -0.31 -20.45 -2.09
N ALA A 196 -0.27 -21.34 -1.08
CA ALA A 196 0.17 -21.01 0.27
C ALA A 196 1.62 -20.48 0.32
N VAL A 197 2.54 -21.03 -0.48
CA VAL A 197 3.92 -20.50 -0.56
C VAL A 197 3.93 -19.10 -1.17
N ALA A 198 3.10 -18.85 -2.19
CA ALA A 198 3.00 -17.53 -2.82
C ALA A 198 2.35 -16.49 -1.88
N GLU A 199 1.29 -16.87 -1.14
CA GLU A 199 0.64 -16.05 -0.10
C GLU A 199 1.64 -15.70 1.01
N PHE A 200 2.36 -16.70 1.52
CA PHE A 200 3.37 -16.50 2.57
C PHE A 200 4.51 -15.59 2.08
N THR A 201 4.96 -15.75 0.83
CA THR A 201 6.04 -14.92 0.26
C THR A 201 5.71 -13.43 0.37
N LYS A 202 4.48 -13.03 0.03
CA LYS A 202 4.05 -11.63 0.15
C LYS A 202 4.07 -11.13 1.59
N LEU A 203 3.57 -11.93 2.53
CA LEU A 203 3.60 -11.56 3.95
C LEU A 203 5.03 -11.45 4.46
N LEU A 204 5.91 -12.39 4.10
CA LEU A 204 7.31 -12.37 4.50
C LEU A 204 8.02 -11.10 4.02
N GLU A 205 7.77 -10.65 2.79
CA GLU A 205 8.33 -9.40 2.25
C GLU A 205 7.94 -8.19 3.10
N ASN A 206 6.66 -8.07 3.48
CA ASN A 206 6.17 -6.94 4.25
C ASN A 206 6.53 -7.03 5.75
N ILE A 207 6.54 -8.24 6.33
CA ILE A 207 7.04 -8.48 7.69
C ILE A 207 8.52 -8.11 7.78
N TYR A 208 9.33 -8.56 6.82
CA TYR A 208 10.76 -8.22 6.78
C TYR A 208 10.96 -6.71 6.77
N ARG A 209 10.20 -5.96 5.96
CA ARG A 209 10.26 -4.49 5.94
C ARG A 209 9.84 -3.89 7.29
N SER A 210 8.69 -4.32 7.83
CA SER A 210 8.15 -3.81 9.11
C SER A 210 9.11 -4.01 10.27
N VAL A 211 9.66 -5.23 10.41
CA VAL A 211 10.61 -5.59 11.46
C VAL A 211 11.90 -4.79 11.36
N ASN A 212 12.46 -4.65 10.16
CA ASN A 212 13.69 -3.87 10.01
C ASN A 212 13.45 -2.36 10.24
N ILE A 213 12.32 -1.80 9.82
CA ILE A 213 11.99 -0.40 10.13
C ILE A 213 11.81 -0.22 11.64
N GLY A 214 11.15 -1.17 12.32
CA GLY A 214 11.02 -1.18 13.78
C GLY A 214 12.38 -1.21 14.48
N LEU A 215 13.28 -2.08 14.02
CA LEU A 215 14.65 -2.15 14.53
C LEU A 215 15.39 -0.81 14.37
N VAL A 216 15.35 -0.20 13.19
CA VAL A 216 16.06 1.09 12.99
C VAL A 216 15.41 2.23 13.77
N ASN A 217 14.09 2.20 13.96
CA ASN A 217 13.37 3.14 14.82
C ASN A 217 13.76 3.01 16.30
N GLU A 218 13.93 1.79 16.81
CA GLU A 218 14.47 1.56 18.16
C GLU A 218 15.91 2.09 18.27
N MET A 219 16.76 1.79 17.28
CA MET A 219 18.14 2.26 17.23
C MET A 219 18.23 3.80 17.20
N LYS A 220 17.31 4.50 16.53
CA LYS A 220 17.21 5.97 16.55
C LYS A 220 17.06 6.50 17.97
N ILE A 221 16.22 5.89 18.80
CA ILE A 221 16.00 6.33 20.20
C ILE A 221 17.29 6.16 21.01
N ILE A 222 17.98 5.04 20.83
CA ILE A 222 19.25 4.76 21.52
C ILE A 222 20.33 5.74 21.07
N ALA A 223 20.51 5.91 19.76
CA ALA A 223 21.50 6.80 19.18
C ALA A 223 21.28 8.27 19.62
N SER A 224 20.03 8.73 19.64
CA SER A 224 19.66 10.06 20.15
C SER A 224 20.10 10.28 21.60
N LYS A 225 19.89 9.30 22.49
CA LYS A 225 20.34 9.38 23.90
C LYS A 225 21.86 9.34 24.03
N MET A 226 22.56 8.71 23.11
CA MET A 226 24.03 8.64 23.07
C MET A 226 24.67 9.85 22.39
N GLY A 227 23.90 10.72 21.74
CA GLY A 227 24.43 11.82 20.93
C GLY A 227 25.11 11.34 19.64
N VAL A 228 24.71 10.17 19.12
CA VAL A 228 25.24 9.58 17.88
C VAL A 228 24.25 9.82 16.73
N ASP A 229 24.76 10.21 15.57
CA ASP A 229 23.95 10.36 14.36
C ASP A 229 23.61 8.99 13.76
N ILE A 230 22.33 8.61 13.87
CA ILE A 230 21.84 7.34 13.33
C ILE A 230 21.92 7.28 11.79
N TRP A 231 21.82 8.41 11.09
CA TRP A 231 21.92 8.45 9.63
C TRP A 231 23.35 8.12 9.18
N GLU A 232 24.35 8.75 9.81
CA GLU A 232 25.76 8.45 9.56
C GLU A 232 26.08 6.97 9.85
N VAL A 233 25.55 6.41 10.93
CA VAL A 233 25.71 4.98 11.28
C VAL A 233 25.12 4.07 10.20
N ILE A 234 23.91 4.37 9.71
CA ILE A 234 23.25 3.57 8.65
C ILE A 234 24.04 3.67 7.35
N ASP A 235 24.46 4.88 6.96
CA ASP A 235 25.20 5.09 5.71
C ASP A 235 26.57 4.41 5.75
N ALA A 236 27.26 4.44 6.90
CA ALA A 236 28.47 3.66 7.11
C ALA A 236 28.20 2.15 7.03
N ALA A 237 27.15 1.65 7.67
CA ALA A 237 26.80 0.23 7.65
C ALA A 237 26.40 -0.27 6.24
N LYS A 238 25.73 0.58 5.45
CA LYS A 238 25.31 0.31 4.06
C LYS A 238 26.48 0.04 3.12
N THR A 239 27.68 0.52 3.44
CA THR A 239 28.89 0.23 2.64
C THR A 239 29.28 -1.24 2.66
N LYS A 240 28.77 -2.03 3.63
CA LYS A 240 29.02 -3.47 3.71
C LYS A 240 28.28 -4.21 2.59
N PRO A 241 28.97 -4.96 1.72
CA PRO A 241 28.35 -5.54 0.51
C PRO A 241 27.44 -6.75 0.77
N PHE A 242 27.36 -7.24 2.01
CA PHE A 242 26.54 -8.40 2.38
C PHE A 242 25.97 -8.29 3.80
N GLY A 243 24.82 -8.93 4.01
CA GLY A 243 24.20 -9.08 5.33
C GLY A 243 23.61 -7.79 5.93
N PHE A 244 23.62 -6.68 5.19
CA PHE A 244 22.99 -5.43 5.60
C PHE A 244 22.26 -4.79 4.42
N LYS A 245 20.94 -4.65 4.57
CA LYS A 245 20.12 -3.83 3.68
C LYS A 245 19.70 -2.61 4.49
N ALA A 246 19.99 -1.41 4.00
CA ALA A 246 19.68 -0.20 4.71
C ALA A 246 18.16 -0.01 4.80
N PHE A 247 17.70 0.28 6.01
CA PHE A 247 16.39 0.84 6.33
C PHE A 247 16.65 2.13 7.10
N TYR A 248 15.74 3.09 6.98
CA TYR A 248 15.91 4.41 7.58
C TYR A 248 14.79 4.66 8.60
N PRO A 249 15.09 5.32 9.73
CA PRO A 249 14.09 5.59 10.74
C PRO A 249 13.16 6.71 10.25
N GLY A 250 11.96 6.78 10.83
CA GLY A 250 10.95 7.76 10.44
C GLY A 250 10.04 8.17 11.59
N PRO A 251 9.02 9.01 11.30
CA PRO A 251 8.00 9.37 12.28
C PRO A 251 7.00 8.23 12.57
N GLY A 252 7.06 7.14 11.81
CA GLY A 252 6.21 5.97 11.94
C GLY A 252 6.18 5.18 10.64
N LEU A 253 5.30 4.18 10.57
CA LEU A 253 4.98 3.47 9.34
C LEU A 253 3.66 4.01 8.78
N GLY A 254 3.55 4.04 7.45
CA GLY A 254 2.28 4.32 6.78
C GLY A 254 2.13 3.56 5.46
N GLY A 255 1.08 3.91 4.72
CA GLY A 255 0.61 3.16 3.56
C GLY A 255 -0.17 1.92 3.98
N HIS A 256 -0.86 1.27 3.05
CA HIS A 256 -1.73 0.13 3.42
C HIS A 256 -1.01 -1.18 3.68
N CYS A 257 0.19 -1.42 3.13
CA CYS A 257 0.74 -2.78 3.17
C CYS A 257 1.50 -3.08 4.47
N ILE A 258 2.44 -2.22 4.88
CA ILE A 258 3.36 -2.52 6.00
C ILE A 258 2.67 -2.45 7.37
N PRO A 259 1.74 -1.51 7.64
CA PRO A 259 1.01 -1.46 8.91
C PRO A 259 -0.03 -2.58 9.07
N ILE A 260 -0.47 -3.21 7.98
CA ILE A 260 -1.61 -4.13 7.96
C ILE A 260 -1.15 -5.58 7.77
N ASP A 261 -0.47 -5.88 6.67
CA ASP A 261 -0.17 -7.25 6.22
C ASP A 261 0.56 -8.11 7.27
N PRO A 262 1.50 -7.58 8.09
CA PRO A 262 2.13 -8.39 9.13
C PRO A 262 1.14 -9.00 10.14
N PHE A 263 0.04 -8.31 10.43
CA PHE A 263 -0.98 -8.78 11.37
C PHE A 263 -1.82 -9.93 10.81
N TYR A 264 -1.83 -10.13 9.48
CA TYR A 264 -2.46 -11.31 8.87
C TYR A 264 -1.79 -12.59 9.34
N LEU A 265 -0.45 -12.60 9.34
CA LEU A 265 0.30 -13.76 9.83
C LEU A 265 0.17 -13.89 11.35
N THR A 266 0.18 -12.78 12.10
CA THR A 266 -0.07 -12.81 13.56
C THR A 266 -1.42 -13.44 13.88
N TRP A 267 -2.47 -13.08 13.14
CA TRP A 267 -3.80 -13.67 13.31
C TRP A 267 -3.79 -15.17 12.95
N LYS A 268 -3.30 -15.55 11.76
CA LYS A 268 -3.29 -16.96 11.31
C LYS A 268 -2.41 -17.84 12.20
N ALA A 269 -1.29 -17.32 12.71
CA ALA A 269 -0.37 -18.06 13.57
C ALA A 269 -1.01 -18.50 14.91
N LYS A 270 -2.01 -17.74 15.42
CA LYS A 270 -2.74 -18.11 16.63
C LYS A 270 -3.50 -19.43 16.48
N GLU A 271 -4.03 -19.72 15.29
CA GLU A 271 -4.68 -21.01 14.99
C GLU A 271 -3.72 -22.20 15.13
N TYR A 272 -2.42 -21.97 14.92
CA TYR A 272 -1.35 -22.96 15.09
C TYR A 272 -0.68 -22.90 16.47
N GLY A 273 -1.20 -22.10 17.41
CA GLY A 273 -0.64 -21.94 18.74
C GLY A 273 0.71 -21.21 18.78
N VAL A 274 1.03 -20.42 17.73
CA VAL A 274 2.30 -19.69 17.62
C VAL A 274 2.07 -18.19 17.83
N ASN A 275 2.78 -17.62 18.82
CA ASN A 275 2.78 -16.17 19.06
C ASN A 275 3.91 -15.49 18.29
N THR A 276 3.57 -14.49 17.47
CA THR A 276 4.51 -13.79 16.60
C THR A 276 5.20 -12.61 17.28
N LYS A 277 6.00 -12.87 18.32
CA LYS A 277 6.61 -11.84 19.18
C LYS A 277 7.37 -10.74 18.43
N PHE A 278 8.16 -11.09 17.42
CA PHE A 278 8.93 -10.12 16.64
C PHE A 278 8.04 -9.19 15.80
N ILE A 279 6.96 -9.73 15.24
CA ILE A 279 6.02 -8.96 14.43
C ILE A 279 5.26 -7.97 15.31
N GLU A 280 4.77 -8.45 16.46
CA GLU A 280 4.07 -7.64 17.45
C GLU A 280 4.95 -6.52 18.00
N LEU A 281 6.20 -6.84 18.39
CA LEU A 281 7.16 -5.87 18.91
C LEU A 281 7.52 -4.80 17.87
N ALA A 282 7.76 -5.21 16.62
CA ALA A 282 8.00 -4.25 15.54
C ALA A 282 6.79 -3.34 15.33
N GLY A 283 5.58 -3.89 15.37
CA GLY A 283 4.34 -3.13 15.31
C GLY A 283 4.22 -2.10 16.43
N GLU A 284 4.49 -2.50 17.68
CA GLU A 284 4.49 -1.62 18.85
C GLU A 284 5.49 -0.46 18.71
N ILE A 285 6.76 -0.78 18.39
CA ILE A 285 7.80 0.23 18.21
C ILE A 285 7.40 1.22 17.11
N ASN A 286 6.97 0.72 15.94
CA ASN A 286 6.62 1.58 14.82
C ASN A 286 5.41 2.48 15.11
N ARG A 287 4.39 1.97 15.82
CA ARG A 287 3.21 2.74 16.21
C ARG A 287 3.51 3.80 17.26
N SER A 288 4.55 3.61 18.09
CA SER A 288 4.97 4.56 19.13
C SER A 288 5.84 5.73 18.62
N MET A 289 6.23 5.71 17.33
CA MET A 289 7.13 6.72 16.77
C MET A 289 6.50 8.12 16.68
N PRO A 290 5.20 8.29 16.38
CA PRO A 290 4.55 9.59 16.45
C PRO A 290 4.69 10.23 17.83
N GLU A 291 4.44 9.51 18.92
CA GLU A 291 4.55 10.01 20.29
C GLU A 291 6.01 10.38 20.61
N TYR A 292 6.96 9.59 20.14
CA TYR A 292 8.39 9.93 20.28
C TYR A 292 8.71 11.26 19.57
N VAL A 293 8.20 11.49 18.36
CA VAL A 293 8.39 12.76 17.62
C VAL A 293 7.71 13.93 18.34
N VAL A 294 6.49 13.75 18.88
CA VAL A 294 5.84 14.78 19.71
C VAL A 294 6.72 15.14 20.91
N SER A 295 7.30 14.14 21.59
CA SER A 295 8.19 14.39 22.73
C SER A 295 9.43 15.21 22.35
N LEU A 296 9.97 15.00 21.14
CA LEU A 296 11.10 15.78 20.63
C LEU A 296 10.68 17.22 20.30
N ALA A 297 9.49 17.41 19.72
CA ALA A 297 8.93 18.74 19.47
C ALA A 297 8.72 19.51 20.78
N MET A 298 8.18 18.86 21.82
CA MET A 298 8.08 19.43 23.16
C MET A 298 9.43 19.89 23.70
N GLN A 299 10.46 19.04 23.59
CA GLN A 299 11.80 19.37 24.07
C GLN A 299 12.41 20.54 23.29
N ALA A 300 12.25 20.57 21.97
CA ALA A 300 12.75 21.65 21.12
C ALA A 300 12.10 23.00 21.46
N LEU A 301 10.77 23.03 21.60
CA LEU A 301 10.03 24.23 22.02
C LEU A 301 10.42 24.68 23.43
N ASN A 302 10.56 23.75 24.37
CA ASN A 302 10.96 24.05 25.75
C ASN A 302 12.35 24.71 25.84
N ARG A 303 13.30 24.34 24.96
CA ARG A 303 14.62 25.01 24.88
C ARG A 303 14.51 26.49 24.50
N LYS A 304 13.42 26.88 23.84
CA LYS A 304 13.09 28.27 23.49
C LYS A 304 12.03 28.87 24.45
N MET A 305 11.78 28.23 25.58
CA MET A 305 10.78 28.62 26.59
C MET A 305 9.35 28.70 26.04
N LYS A 306 9.01 27.84 25.07
CA LYS A 306 7.65 27.70 24.52
C LYS A 306 7.05 26.34 24.90
N SER A 307 5.74 26.32 25.15
CA SER A 307 4.94 25.10 25.31
C SER A 307 4.35 24.65 23.99
N ILE A 308 3.94 23.38 23.86
CA ILE A 308 3.13 22.96 22.68
C ILE A 308 1.81 23.72 22.64
N ASN A 309 1.11 23.81 23.77
CA ASN A 309 -0.13 24.57 23.85
C ASN A 309 0.10 26.03 23.44
N GLY A 310 -0.60 26.47 22.40
CA GLY A 310 -0.49 27.81 21.82
C GLY A 310 0.66 28.01 20.85
N SER A 311 1.53 27.01 20.62
CA SER A 311 2.56 27.10 19.58
C SER A 311 1.98 26.81 18.20
N LYS A 312 2.46 27.56 17.20
CA LYS A 312 2.22 27.31 15.78
C LYS A 312 3.19 26.27 15.27
N ILE A 313 2.68 25.11 14.86
CA ILE A 313 3.49 24.00 14.37
C ILE A 313 3.14 23.70 12.91
N LEU A 314 4.16 23.65 12.06
CA LEU A 314 4.04 23.27 10.66
C LEU A 314 4.41 21.80 10.48
N ILE A 315 3.51 21.02 9.88
CA ILE A 315 3.79 19.67 9.40
C ILE A 315 4.20 19.73 7.92
N ILE A 316 5.39 19.23 7.58
CA ILE A 316 5.86 19.13 6.20
C ILE A 316 5.73 17.68 5.73
N GLY A 317 4.75 17.46 4.85
CA GLY A 317 4.41 16.17 4.27
C GLY A 317 3.23 15.47 4.96
N LEU A 318 2.15 15.23 4.23
CA LEU A 318 1.03 14.41 4.67
C LEU A 318 1.03 13.03 4.02
N ALA A 319 1.61 12.89 2.83
CA ALA A 319 1.74 11.61 2.17
C ALA A 319 2.54 10.63 3.02
N TYR A 320 2.21 9.34 3.00
CA TYR A 320 2.92 8.35 3.80
C TYR A 320 4.35 8.07 3.29
N LYS A 321 4.62 8.43 2.03
CA LYS A 321 5.91 8.27 1.33
C LYS A 321 6.21 9.52 0.52
N ALA A 322 7.49 9.78 0.29
CA ALA A 322 7.93 10.87 -0.57
C ALA A 322 7.33 10.74 -1.98
N ASN A 323 6.99 11.90 -2.55
CA ASN A 323 6.60 12.09 -3.95
C ASN A 323 5.34 11.34 -4.42
N VAL A 324 4.44 10.97 -3.51
CA VAL A 324 3.13 10.39 -3.83
C VAL A 324 2.00 11.21 -3.21
N ASP A 325 0.77 11.03 -3.71
CA ASP A 325 -0.48 11.64 -3.24
C ASP A 325 -1.21 10.76 -2.20
N ASP A 326 -0.60 9.64 -1.82
CA ASP A 326 -1.21 8.66 -0.95
C ASP A 326 -1.02 9.01 0.52
N MET A 327 -2.14 9.28 1.19
CA MET A 327 -2.20 9.72 2.59
C MET A 327 -2.63 8.60 3.55
N ARG A 328 -2.83 7.38 3.03
CA ARG A 328 -3.43 6.28 3.79
C ARG A 328 -2.49 5.77 4.87
N GLU A 329 -3.01 5.56 6.08
CA GLU A 329 -2.25 5.19 7.29
C GLU A 329 -1.05 6.13 7.57
N SER A 330 -1.09 7.38 7.10
CA SER A 330 0.08 8.26 7.21
C SER A 330 0.36 8.64 8.68
N PRO A 331 1.62 8.51 9.16
CA PRO A 331 2.00 8.91 10.52
C PRO A 331 1.79 10.41 10.77
N ALA A 332 1.72 11.23 9.71
CA ALA A 332 1.49 12.66 9.82
C ALA A 332 0.13 12.98 10.49
N PHE A 333 -0.92 12.21 10.22
CA PHE A 333 -2.22 12.47 10.84
C PHE A 333 -2.23 12.13 12.33
N TYR A 334 -1.63 11.01 12.73
CA TYR A 334 -1.49 10.68 14.15
C TYR A 334 -0.70 11.75 14.91
N LEU A 335 0.33 12.32 14.28
CA LEU A 335 1.06 13.47 14.82
C LEU A 335 0.19 14.71 14.95
N MET A 336 -0.59 15.03 13.93
CA MET A 336 -1.52 16.16 13.94
C MET A 336 -2.56 16.01 15.05
N ASP A 337 -3.22 14.86 15.16
CA ASP A 337 -4.21 14.55 16.21
C ASP A 337 -3.57 14.73 17.61
N SER A 338 -2.38 14.15 17.82
CA SER A 338 -1.66 14.22 19.09
C SER A 338 -1.27 15.65 19.46
N LEU A 339 -0.63 16.39 18.55
CA LEU A 339 -0.23 17.78 18.77
C LEU A 339 -1.44 18.70 18.98
N LYS A 340 -2.54 18.44 18.27
CA LYS A 340 -3.79 19.18 18.44
C LYS A 340 -4.38 18.96 19.84
N SER A 341 -4.36 17.73 20.32
CA SER A 341 -4.85 17.37 21.66
C SER A 341 -4.05 18.08 22.78
N GLU A 342 -2.77 18.36 22.54
CA GLU A 342 -1.88 19.14 23.42
C GLU A 342 -2.05 20.67 23.26
N GLY A 343 -2.95 21.12 22.38
CA GLY A 343 -3.30 22.53 22.18
C GLY A 343 -2.47 23.27 21.13
N ALA A 344 -1.77 22.57 20.23
CA ALA A 344 -1.05 23.20 19.14
C ALA A 344 -1.98 23.84 18.08
N GLU A 345 -1.50 24.92 17.46
CA GLU A 345 -2.06 25.49 16.23
C GLU A 345 -1.34 24.88 15.03
N LEU A 346 -2.03 24.02 14.27
CA LEU A 346 -1.41 23.24 13.21
C LEU A 346 -1.71 23.81 11.82
N SER A 347 -0.69 23.77 10.97
CA SER A 347 -0.81 23.92 9.52
C SER A 347 0.04 22.85 8.85
N TYR A 348 -0.19 22.61 7.56
CA TYR A 348 0.61 21.65 6.82
C TYR A 348 1.04 22.20 5.46
N TYR A 349 2.20 21.72 5.00
CA TYR A 349 2.67 21.86 3.62
C TYR A 349 2.86 20.48 3.00
N ASP A 350 2.21 20.22 1.87
CA ASP A 350 2.40 19.02 1.06
C ASP A 350 2.13 19.37 -0.42
N PRO A 351 3.13 19.23 -1.32
CA PRO A 351 2.99 19.64 -2.71
C PRO A 351 2.14 18.68 -3.56
N HIS A 352 1.78 17.50 -3.04
CA HIS A 352 0.93 16.50 -3.70
C HIS A 352 -0.48 16.45 -3.10
N ILE A 353 -0.65 16.94 -1.86
CA ILE A 353 -1.95 16.96 -1.17
C ILE A 353 -2.39 18.42 -0.95
N PRO A 354 -2.88 19.13 -2.00
CA PRO A 354 -3.24 20.55 -1.89
C PRO A 354 -4.43 20.80 -0.95
N LYS A 355 -5.27 19.78 -0.75
CA LYS A 355 -6.40 19.81 0.17
C LYS A 355 -6.66 18.41 0.70
N ILE A 356 -6.84 18.28 2.01
CA ILE A 356 -7.20 17.01 2.65
C ILE A 356 -8.63 16.63 2.22
N PRO A 357 -8.83 15.51 1.53
CA PRO A 357 -10.18 15.05 1.16
C PRO A 357 -10.90 14.49 2.39
N THR A 358 -12.16 14.07 2.23
CA THR A 358 -12.92 13.46 3.33
C THR A 358 -12.21 12.22 3.85
N THR A 359 -11.84 12.21 5.13
CA THR A 359 -11.25 11.06 5.81
C THR A 359 -12.23 10.50 6.84
N ARG A 360 -12.20 9.18 7.08
CA ARG A 360 -13.07 8.55 8.09
C ARG A 360 -12.50 8.71 9.50
N GLU A 361 -11.18 8.57 9.63
CA GLU A 361 -10.46 8.49 10.90
C GLU A 361 -10.01 9.87 11.38
N HIS A 362 -9.73 10.78 10.45
CA HIS A 362 -9.12 12.09 10.71
C HIS A 362 -10.05 13.24 10.28
N LYS A 363 -11.35 13.11 10.59
CA LYS A 363 -12.43 13.97 10.06
C LYS A 363 -12.19 15.46 10.31
N GLU A 364 -11.58 15.81 11.44
CA GLU A 364 -11.31 17.19 11.84
C GLU A 364 -10.42 17.95 10.84
N TRP A 365 -9.57 17.23 10.10
CA TRP A 365 -8.65 17.80 9.12
C TRP A 365 -9.27 17.92 7.73
N THR A 366 -10.48 17.38 7.52
CA THR A 366 -11.15 17.38 6.22
C THR A 366 -11.29 18.81 5.70
N GLY A 367 -10.74 19.04 4.51
CA GLY A 367 -10.83 20.31 3.81
C GLY A 367 -9.79 21.35 4.19
N LEU A 368 -8.92 21.07 5.16
CA LEU A 368 -7.72 21.89 5.41
C LEU A 368 -6.88 21.92 4.13
N LYS A 369 -6.33 23.10 3.81
CA LYS A 369 -5.53 23.32 2.60
C LYS A 369 -4.07 23.43 2.95
N SER A 370 -3.24 22.99 2.01
CA SER A 370 -1.80 23.17 2.10
C SER A 370 -1.46 24.66 2.03
N ILE A 371 -0.52 25.10 2.86
CA ILE A 371 -0.04 26.50 2.86
C ILE A 371 0.87 26.78 1.66
N SER A 372 1.22 28.05 1.42
CA SER A 372 2.24 28.41 0.43
C SER A 372 3.66 28.13 0.96
N TRP A 373 4.56 27.76 0.04
CA TRP A 373 5.98 27.55 0.33
C TRP A 373 6.78 28.84 0.12
N GLU A 374 6.69 29.75 1.09
CA GLU A 374 7.33 31.06 1.04
C GLU A 374 7.96 31.38 2.39
N LYS A 375 9.14 32.03 2.39
CA LYS A 375 9.88 32.36 3.62
C LYS A 375 8.99 33.09 4.64
N GLU A 376 8.24 34.09 4.18
CA GLU A 376 7.37 34.93 5.00
C GLU A 376 6.27 34.12 5.69
N THR A 377 5.84 33.01 5.10
CA THR A 377 4.84 32.10 5.67
C THR A 377 5.49 31.13 6.64
N ILE A 378 6.60 30.49 6.23
CA ILE A 378 7.26 29.43 7.02
C ILE A 378 7.94 30.00 8.27
N SER A 379 8.50 31.20 8.21
CA SER A 379 9.13 31.85 9.37
C SER A 379 8.14 32.28 10.48
N GLN A 380 6.82 32.09 10.29
CA GLN A 380 5.81 32.40 11.32
C GLN A 380 5.58 31.24 12.30
N PHE A 381 6.13 30.06 12.03
CA PHE A 381 5.92 28.87 12.86
C PHE A 381 6.98 28.77 13.95
N ASP A 382 6.55 28.31 15.13
CA ASP A 382 7.42 28.11 16.29
C ASP A 382 8.23 26.81 16.20
N CYS A 383 7.70 25.83 15.47
CA CYS A 383 8.33 24.54 15.21
C CYS A 383 7.88 24.00 13.84
N VAL A 384 8.81 23.35 13.15
CA VAL A 384 8.56 22.63 11.91
C VAL A 384 8.88 21.15 12.14
N ILE A 385 7.95 20.27 11.79
CA ILE A 385 8.10 18.82 11.87
C ILE A 385 8.06 18.27 10.45
N ILE A 386 9.16 17.64 10.03
CA ILE A 386 9.26 16.99 8.72
C ILE A 386 8.83 15.54 8.89
N THR A 387 7.72 15.20 8.25
CA THR A 387 7.15 13.84 8.25
C THR A 387 7.45 13.11 6.95
N THR A 388 7.50 13.84 5.83
CA THR A 388 7.75 13.26 4.51
C THR A 388 8.70 14.11 3.69
N ALA A 389 9.79 13.49 3.21
CA ALA A 389 10.85 14.16 2.47
C ALA A 389 10.57 14.20 0.96
N HIS A 390 9.64 15.06 0.53
CA HIS A 390 9.36 15.28 -0.90
C HIS A 390 10.50 16.03 -1.57
N ASP A 391 10.82 15.69 -2.83
CA ASP A 391 11.90 16.35 -3.59
C ASP A 391 11.58 17.81 -3.93
N LYS A 392 10.28 18.15 -3.98
CA LYS A 392 9.81 19.53 -4.17
C LYS A 392 10.02 20.43 -2.94
N VAL A 393 10.42 19.86 -1.80
CA VAL A 393 10.71 20.60 -0.56
C VAL A 393 12.21 20.90 -0.49
N SER A 394 12.56 22.18 -0.48
CA SER A 394 13.95 22.62 -0.30
C SER A 394 14.32 22.65 1.18
N PHE A 395 14.98 21.60 1.66
CA PHE A 395 15.47 21.54 3.05
C PHE A 395 16.59 22.54 3.34
N SER A 396 17.35 22.96 2.31
CA SER A 396 18.32 24.04 2.44
C SER A 396 17.65 25.38 2.68
N ASP A 397 16.55 25.67 1.98
CA ASP A 397 15.79 26.91 2.21
C ASP A 397 15.15 26.90 3.60
N LEU A 398 14.53 25.77 3.98
CA LEU A 398 13.95 25.60 5.30
C LEU A 398 14.97 25.85 6.43
N ALA A 399 16.18 25.30 6.31
CA ALA A 399 17.26 25.55 7.27
C ALA A 399 17.72 27.03 7.25
N GLY A 400 17.72 27.68 6.09
CA GLY A 400 18.00 29.11 5.96
C GLY A 400 16.89 30.03 6.49
N TRP A 401 15.69 29.49 6.72
CA TRP A 401 14.54 30.21 7.28
C TRP A 401 14.36 29.99 8.78
N SER A 402 15.10 29.05 9.37
CA SER A 402 15.09 28.77 10.81
C SER A 402 16.06 29.67 11.60
N ASP A 403 15.62 30.14 12.77
CA ASP A 403 16.34 31.05 13.68
C ASP A 403 17.36 30.39 14.64
#